data_AF-A0A1Q6M1M6-F1
#
_entry.id   AF-A0A1Q6M1M6-F1
#
_cell.length_a   1.000
_cell.length_b   1.000
_cell.length_c   1.000
_cell.angle_alpha   90.00
_cell.angle_beta   90.00
_cell.angle_gamma   90.00
#
_symmetry.space_group_name_H-M   'P 1'
#
loop_
_entity.id
_entity.type
_entity.pdbx_description
1 polymer ?
#
loop_
_entity_poly.entity_id
_entity_poly.type
_entity_poly.pdbx_seq_one_letter_code
_entity_poly.pdbx_strand_id
1 'polypeptide(L)'
;MQVVKYILMVLYIIDCLGLIIVTMMQNSDSRGASGTIVGSSSNNFYEKNKGRTREGKLKRWTIILGVAFVVLAVALGIVYVIK
;
A
#
# COMPACT_ATOMS: atom_id res chain seq x y z
N MET A 1 11.88 -21.99 18.76
CA MET A 1 10.64 -21.99 17.95
C MET A 1 9.62 -20.94 18.43
N GLN A 2 9.45 -20.76 19.74
CA GLN A 2 8.62 -19.67 20.27
C GLN A 2 9.22 -18.28 20.04
N VAL A 3 10.53 -18.10 20.26
CA VAL A 3 11.21 -16.79 20.04
C VAL A 3 11.04 -16.29 18.59
N VAL A 4 11.19 -17.19 17.60
CA VAL A 4 10.98 -16.85 16.18
C VAL A 4 9.52 -16.48 15.88
N LYS A 5 8.55 -17.20 16.49
CA LYS A 5 7.11 -16.86 16.38
C LYS A 5 6.84 -15.46 16.93
N TYR A 6 7.39 -15.12 18.11
CA TYR A 6 7.24 -13.78 18.71
C TYR A 6 7.87 -12.68 17.84
N ILE A 7 9.08 -12.91 17.30
CA ILE A 7 9.73 -11.92 16.43
C ILE A 7 8.91 -11.66 15.16
N LEU A 8 8.44 -12.72 14.50
CA LEU A 8 7.59 -12.60 13.30
C LEU A 8 6.26 -11.90 13.61
N MET A 9 5.66 -12.20 14.76
CA MET A 9 4.41 -11.58 15.20
C MET A 9 4.58 -10.08 15.44
N VAL A 10 5.66 -9.68 16.12
CA VAL A 10 5.98 -8.26 16.35
C VAL A 10 6.23 -7.53 15.04
N LEU A 11 7.01 -8.11 14.12
CA LEU A 11 7.23 -7.55 12.78
C LEU A 11 5.92 -7.37 12.01
N TYR A 12 5.04 -8.36 12.04
CA TYR A 12 3.76 -8.31 11.35
C TYR A 12 2.84 -7.23 11.92
N ILE A 13 2.81 -7.04 13.24
CA ILE A 13 2.05 -5.96 13.89
C ILE A 13 2.57 -4.59 13.44
N ILE A 14 3.89 -4.42 13.37
CA ILE A 14 4.52 -3.17 12.92
C ILE A 14 4.16 -2.89 11.45
N ASP A 15 4.22 -3.90 10.58
CA ASP A 15 3.86 -3.79 9.16
C ASP A 15 2.39 -3.37 8.99
N CYS A 16 1.50 -3.98 9.79
CA CYS A 16 0.08 -3.67 9.84
C CYS A 16 -0.19 -2.20 10.25
N LEU A 17 0.48 -1.72 11.30
CA LEU A 17 0.38 -0.33 11.75
C LEU A 17 0.93 0.63 10.68
N GLY A 18 2.05 0.29 10.05
CA GLY A 18 2.62 1.05 8.95
C GLY A 18 1.66 1.16 7.76
N LEU A 19 1.02 0.06 7.39
CA LEU A 19 0.00 0.02 6.34
C LEU A 19 -1.21 0.88 6.67
N ILE A 20 -1.72 0.84 7.91
CA ILE A 20 -2.85 1.68 8.33
C ILE A 20 -2.49 3.17 8.17
N ILE A 21 -1.31 3.58 8.64
CA ILE A 21 -0.87 4.98 8.52
C ILE A 21 -0.74 5.38 7.05
N VAL A 22 -0.07 4.55 6.25
CA VAL A 22 0.18 4.83 4.82
C VAL A 22 -1.11 4.81 4.00
N THR A 23 -2.07 3.94 4.34
CA THR A 23 -3.40 3.89 3.69
C THR A 23 -4.27 5.07 4.10
N MET A 24 -4.22 5.50 5.36
CA MET A 24 -4.95 6.69 5.81
C MET A 24 -4.38 7.97 5.17
N MET A 25 -3.07 8.02 4.92
CA MET A 25 -2.44 9.11 4.17
C MET A 25 -2.72 9.05 2.65
N GLN A 26 -3.12 7.91 2.12
CA GLN A 26 -3.65 7.81 0.76
C GLN A 26 -5.11 8.24 0.77
N ASN A 27 -5.34 9.56 0.86
CA ASN A 27 -6.64 10.07 0.53
C ASN A 27 -6.92 9.73 -0.94
N SER A 28 -8.06 9.10 -1.24
CA SER A 28 -8.43 8.80 -2.61
C SER A 28 -8.61 10.13 -3.33
N ASP A 29 -7.75 10.44 -4.30
CA ASP A 29 -8.01 11.54 -5.21
C ASP A 29 -9.40 11.33 -5.81
N SER A 30 -10.35 12.13 -5.35
CA SER A 30 -11.72 12.22 -5.85
C SER A 30 -11.72 12.89 -7.23
N ARG A 31 -10.97 12.31 -8.16
CA ARG A 31 -11.03 12.58 -9.61
C ARG A 31 -12.02 11.65 -10.32
N GLY A 32 -12.94 11.04 -9.57
CA GLY A 32 -13.85 10.01 -10.08
C GLY A 32 -15.04 10.53 -10.91
N ALA A 33 -15.37 11.82 -10.83
CA ALA A 33 -16.53 12.39 -11.56
C ALA A 33 -16.21 13.71 -12.29
N SER A 34 -15.51 14.65 -11.64
CA SER A 34 -15.21 15.95 -12.25
C SER A 34 -14.14 15.90 -13.36
N GLY A 35 -13.38 14.80 -13.45
CA GLY A 35 -12.36 14.59 -14.50
C GLY A 35 -12.93 14.11 -15.84
N THR A 36 -14.10 13.45 -15.82
CA THR A 36 -14.79 12.97 -17.04
C THR A 36 -15.65 14.06 -17.68
N ILE A 37 -16.18 14.98 -16.87
CA ILE A 37 -17.12 16.02 -17.30
C ILE A 37 -16.41 17.20 -18.02
N VAL A 38 -15.13 17.46 -17.73
CA VAL A 38 -14.39 18.61 -18.31
C VAL A 38 -13.85 18.36 -19.73
N GLY A 39 -14.00 17.14 -20.26
CA GLY A 39 -13.74 16.87 -21.67
C GLY A 39 -12.26 16.84 -22.03
N SER A 40 -11.96 15.92 -22.95
CA SER A 40 -10.68 15.82 -23.65
C SER A 40 -10.41 17.11 -24.44
N SER A 41 -9.74 18.10 -23.85
CA SER A 41 -9.21 19.26 -24.61
C SER A 41 -7.94 19.90 -24.04
N SER A 42 -7.22 19.26 -23.13
CA SER A 42 -5.85 19.68 -22.81
C SER A 42 -4.95 18.48 -22.52
N ASN A 43 -4.44 17.88 -23.58
CA ASN A 43 -3.13 17.24 -23.53
C ASN A 43 -2.13 18.28 -22.98
N ASN A 44 -1.44 18.03 -21.84
CA ASN A 44 0.03 17.87 -21.92
C ASN A 44 0.90 17.75 -20.66
N PHE A 45 0.55 18.10 -19.41
CA PHE A 45 1.62 18.13 -18.37
C PHE A 45 1.35 17.36 -17.08
N TYR A 46 0.08 17.20 -16.69
CA TYR A 46 -0.26 16.55 -15.42
C TYR A 46 -0.32 15.01 -15.51
N GLU A 47 -0.74 14.46 -16.66
CA GLU A 47 -0.76 13.01 -16.89
C GLU A 47 0.63 12.43 -17.20
N LYS A 48 1.46 13.15 -17.99
CA LYS A 48 2.80 12.68 -18.38
C LYS A 48 3.77 12.58 -17.20
N ASN A 49 3.52 13.33 -16.12
CA ASN A 49 4.31 13.33 -14.88
C ASN A 49 3.56 12.77 -13.65
N LYS A 50 2.41 12.10 -13.83
CA LYS A 50 1.59 11.56 -12.72
C LYS A 50 2.30 10.49 -11.86
N GLY A 51 3.34 9.85 -12.43
CA GLY A 51 4.24 8.94 -11.70
C GLY A 51 5.34 9.63 -10.87
N ARG A 52 5.55 10.95 -11.05
CA ARG A 52 6.52 11.77 -10.30
C ARG A 52 5.88 12.59 -9.18
N THR A 53 4.56 12.70 -9.14
CA THR A 53 3.82 13.35 -8.05
C THR A 53 3.90 12.54 -6.76
N ARG A 54 3.83 13.23 -5.61
CA ARG A 54 3.90 12.63 -4.27
C ARG A 54 2.86 11.51 -4.10
N GLU A 55 1.67 11.68 -4.64
CA GLU A 55 0.58 10.69 -4.65
C GLU A 55 0.96 9.39 -5.38
N GLY A 56 1.58 9.49 -6.56
CA GLY A 56 2.01 8.32 -7.34
C GLY A 56 3.11 7.51 -6.64
N LYS A 57 3.98 8.17 -5.87
CA LYS A 57 4.98 7.49 -5.04
C LYS A 57 4.35 6.83 -3.82
N LEU A 58 3.48 7.52 -3.09
CA LEU A 58 2.78 6.93 -1.93
C LEU A 58 2.03 5.67 -2.35
N LYS A 59 1.26 5.71 -3.44
CA LYS A 59 0.51 4.56 -3.94
C LYS A 59 1.40 3.35 -4.27
N ARG A 60 2.59 3.57 -4.84
CA ARG A 60 3.56 2.49 -5.11
C ARG A 60 4.12 1.89 -3.82
N TRP A 61 4.44 2.73 -2.83
CA TRP A 61 4.91 2.25 -1.52
C TRP A 61 3.87 1.40 -0.80
N THR A 62 2.60 1.77 -0.89
CA THR A 62 1.49 0.99 -0.33
C THR A 62 1.33 -0.36 -0.99
N ILE A 63 1.47 -0.42 -2.32
CA ILE A 63 1.41 -1.70 -3.04
C ILE A 63 2.54 -2.61 -2.55
N ILE A 64 3.76 -2.08 -2.39
CA ILE A 64 4.91 -2.85 -1.89
C ILE A 64 4.66 -3.35 -0.46
N LEU A 65 4.20 -2.46 0.44
CA LEU A 65 3.85 -2.82 1.83
C LEU A 65 2.70 -3.84 1.87
N GLY A 66 1.69 -3.69 1.02
CA GLY A 66 0.56 -4.62 0.94
C GLY A 66 0.98 -6.02 0.49
N VAL A 67 1.91 -6.11 -0.47
CA VAL A 67 2.50 -7.38 -0.88
C VAL A 67 3.33 -7.98 0.26
N ALA A 68 4.15 -7.18 0.93
CA ALA A 68 4.94 -7.63 2.09
C ALA A 68 4.04 -8.18 3.22
N PHE A 69 2.94 -7.52 3.51
CA PHE A 69 1.94 -7.95 4.48
C PHE A 69 1.35 -9.32 4.14
N VAL A 70 0.94 -9.54 2.88
CA VAL A 70 0.40 -10.84 2.44
C VAL A 70 1.45 -11.94 2.57
N VAL A 71 2.70 -11.68 2.17
CA VAL A 71 3.79 -12.65 2.29
C VAL A 71 4.06 -12.98 3.76
N LEU A 72 4.12 -11.99 4.64
CA LEU A 72 4.29 -12.20 6.08
C LEU A 72 3.12 -12.95 6.70
N ALA A 73 1.88 -12.66 6.28
CA ALA A 73 0.67 -13.35 6.74
C ALA A 73 0.71 -14.84 6.38
N VAL A 74 1.05 -15.16 5.13
CA VAL A 74 1.20 -16.55 4.66
C VAL A 74 2.33 -17.26 5.40
N ALA A 75 3.49 -16.61 5.55
CA ALA A 75 4.62 -17.17 6.28
C ALA A 75 4.28 -17.45 7.75
N LEU A 76 3.63 -16.51 8.44
CA LEU A 76 3.15 -16.70 9.81
C LEU A 76 2.12 -17.82 9.90
N GLY A 77 1.15 -17.87 8.98
CA GLY A 77 0.14 -18.91 8.90
C GLY A 77 0.76 -20.30 8.77
N ILE A 78 1.70 -20.47 7.85
CA ILE A 78 2.44 -21.73 7.67
C ILE A 78 3.26 -22.07 8.93
N VAL A 79 3.98 -21.12 9.52
CA VAL A 79 4.80 -21.34 10.73
C VAL A 79 3.95 -21.69 11.97
N TYR A 80 2.72 -21.17 12.05
CA TYR A 80 1.78 -21.51 13.13
C TYR A 80 0.99 -22.79 12.86
N VAL A 81 0.65 -23.11 11.61
CA VAL A 81 -0.10 -24.33 11.25
C VAL A 81 0.80 -25.57 11.27
N ILE A 82 2.06 -25.46 10.84
CA ILE A 82 3.01 -26.59 10.80
C ILE A 82 3.60 -26.90 12.20
N LYS A 83 3.28 -26.10 13.24
CA LYS A 83 3.71 -26.34 14.63
C LYS A 83 2.63 -26.12 15.67
#